data_AF-A0A0B6XDQ3-F1
#
_entry.id   AF-A0A0B6XDQ3-F1
#
_cell.length_a   1.000
_cell.length_b   1.000
_cell.length_c   1.000
_cell.angle_alpha   90.00
_cell.angle_beta   90.00
_cell.angle_gamma   90.00
#
_symmetry.space_group_name_H-M   'P 1'
#
loop_
_entity.id
_entity.type
_entity.pdbx_description
1 polymer ?
#
loop_
_entity_poly.entity_id
_entity_poly.type
_entity_poly.pdbx_seq_one_letter_code
_entity_poly.pdbx_strand_id
1 'polypeptide(L)'
;MYALKLITERNGRSVEESWILGDMYRLEFCPKDVADNVIARVEHSHNGNLINHDIKKTDQAYITTLAGDTVRTVCRGRSVSQAA
;
A
#
# COMPACT_ATOMS: atom_id res chain seq x y z
N MET A 1 -7.43 4.44 -24.47
CA MET A 1 -6.34 5.15 -23.75
C MET A 1 -5.66 4.10 -22.87
N TYR A 2 -4.35 3.88 -23.02
CA TYR A 2 -3.63 2.88 -22.22
C TYR A 2 -2.71 3.61 -21.24
N ALA A 3 -2.77 3.22 -19.97
CA ALA A 3 -1.82 3.67 -18.96
C ALA A 3 -0.79 2.55 -18.75
N LEU A 4 0.48 2.83 -19.05
CA LEU A 4 1.58 1.94 -18.71
C LEU A 4 1.94 2.17 -17.24
N LYS A 5 1.89 1.12 -16.42
CA LYS A 5 2.33 1.19 -15.02
C LYS A 5 3.48 0.22 -14.81
N LEU A 6 4.60 0.75 -14.32
CA LEU A 6 5.81 -0.03 -14.10
C LEU A 6 5.58 -0.95 -12.89
N ILE A 7 5.77 -2.26 -13.06
CA ILE A 7 5.85 -3.19 -11.92
C ILE A 7 7.31 -3.17 -11.47
N THR A 8 7.54 -2.80 -10.23
CA THR A 8 8.86 -2.86 -9.61
C THR A 8 8.98 -4.19 -8.89
N GLU A 9 9.98 -5.00 -9.23
CA GLU A 9 10.37 -6.14 -8.42
C GLU A 9 11.36 -5.68 -7.34
N ARG A 10 11.01 -5.85 -6.07
CA ARG A 10 11.93 -5.64 -4.94
C ARG A 10 11.92 -6.85 -4.03
N ASN A 11 13.10 -7.40 -3.74
CA ASN A 11 13.28 -8.55 -2.83
C ASN A 11 12.39 -9.76 -3.18
N GLY A 12 12.20 -10.04 -4.48
CA GLY A 12 11.33 -11.13 -4.94
C GLY A 12 9.83 -10.86 -4.86
N ARG A 13 9.41 -9.63 -4.50
CA ARG A 13 8.00 -9.20 -4.51
C ARG A 13 7.72 -8.30 -5.70
N SER A 14 6.69 -8.65 -6.47
CA SER A 14 6.18 -7.83 -7.56
C SER A 14 5.14 -6.85 -7.02
N VAL A 15 5.46 -5.56 -7.05
CA VAL A 15 4.60 -4.48 -6.56
C VAL A 15 4.54 -3.37 -7.61
N GLU A 16 3.49 -2.56 -7.63
CA GLU A 16 3.44 -1.41 -8.55
C GLU A 16 4.35 -0.27 -8.08
N GLU A 17 4.46 -0.06 -6.77
CA GLU A 17 5.22 1.02 -6.18
C GLU A 17 5.61 0.64 -4.74
N SER A 18 6.80 1.03 -4.27
CA SER A 18 7.24 0.78 -2.89
C SER A 18 7.93 2.00 -2.28
N TRP A 19 7.68 2.23 -1.00
CA TRP A 19 8.24 3.33 -0.22
C TRP A 19 8.80 2.81 1.10
N ILE A 20 9.94 3.36 1.50
CA ILE A 20 10.49 3.18 2.84
C ILE A 20 10.09 4.43 3.63
N LEU A 21 9.35 4.23 4.72
CA LEU A 21 8.81 5.29 5.56
C LEU A 21 9.57 5.30 6.89
N GLY A 22 10.58 6.16 6.97
CA GLY A 22 11.57 6.10 8.05
C GLY A 22 12.35 4.78 8.01
N ASP A 23 12.86 4.33 9.15
CA ASP A 23 13.74 3.15 9.19
C ASP A 23 12.99 1.83 9.45
N MET A 24 11.69 1.90 9.77
CA MET A 24 10.94 0.74 10.28
C MET A 24 9.81 0.26 9.37
N TYR A 25 9.27 1.13 8.50
CA TYR A 25 8.08 0.83 7.74
C TYR A 25 8.37 0.76 6.24
N ARG A 26 7.77 -0.23 5.58
CA ARG A 26 7.72 -0.35 4.13
C ARG A 26 6.27 -0.32 3.67
N LEU A 27 5.95 0.55 2.73
CA LEU A 27 4.65 0.62 2.09
C LEU A 27 4.76 0.09 0.66
N GLU A 28 3.94 -0.88 0.31
CA GLU A 28 3.87 -1.49 -1.02
C GLU A 28 2.48 -1.29 -1.62
N PHE A 29 2.39 -0.83 -2.86
CA PHE A 29 1.13 -0.67 -3.57
C PHE A 29 0.89 -1.82 -4.54
N CYS A 30 -0.36 -2.29 -4.54
CA CYS A 30 -0.83 -3.42 -5.35
C CYS A 30 0.11 -4.63 -5.29
N PRO A 31 0.44 -5.17 -4.10
CA PRO A 31 1.23 -6.38 -4.02
C PRO A 31 0.53 -7.56 -4.72
N LYS A 32 1.31 -8.42 -5.39
CA LYS A 32 0.77 -9.56 -6.15
C LYS A 32 0.66 -10.85 -5.34
N ASP A 33 1.31 -10.90 -4.18
CA ASP A 33 1.36 -12.04 -3.26
C ASP A 33 0.25 -12.01 -2.19
N VAL A 34 -0.77 -11.19 -2.40
CA VAL A 34 -1.87 -10.96 -1.44
C VAL A 34 -3.23 -11.07 -2.12
N ALA A 35 -4.29 -11.05 -1.32
CA ALA A 35 -5.65 -11.08 -1.86
C ALA A 35 -5.92 -9.87 -2.78
N ASP A 36 -6.64 -10.11 -3.88
CA ASP A 36 -6.95 -9.12 -4.92
C ASP A 36 -7.69 -7.85 -4.43
N ASN A 37 -8.25 -7.90 -3.23
CA ASN A 37 -8.91 -6.75 -2.61
C ASN A 37 -7.95 -5.86 -1.82
N VAL A 38 -6.68 -6.22 -1.68
CA VAL A 38 -5.64 -5.40 -1.05
C VAL A 38 -5.05 -4.45 -2.09
N ILE A 39 -4.99 -3.16 -1.75
CA ILE A 39 -4.45 -2.10 -2.61
C ILE A 39 -3.10 -1.59 -2.13
N ALA A 40 -2.81 -1.78 -0.85
CA ALA A 40 -1.51 -1.48 -0.28
C ALA A 40 -1.26 -2.37 0.94
N ARG A 41 0.02 -2.59 1.25
CA ARG A 41 0.47 -3.26 2.46
C ARG A 41 1.48 -2.38 3.16
N VAL A 42 1.28 -2.17 4.46
CA VAL A 42 2.31 -1.60 5.33
C VAL A 42 2.94 -2.76 6.09
N GLU A 43 4.23 -2.94 5.89
CA GLU A 43 5.05 -3.91 6.61
C GLU A 43 5.95 -3.17 7.59
N HIS A 44 6.12 -3.70 8.80
CA HIS A 44 7.15 -3.24 9.72
C HIS A 44 7.72 -4.38 10.54
N SER A 45 8.98 -4.25 10.92
CA SER A 45 9.67 -5.19 11.80
C SER A 45 9.58 -4.72 13.25
N HIS A 46 9.03 -5.54 14.13
CA HIS A 46 8.98 -5.28 15.57
C HIS A 46 9.49 -6.52 16.33
N ASN A 47 10.56 -6.35 17.12
CA ASN A 47 11.20 -7.43 17.90
C ASN A 47 11.54 -8.68 17.06
N GLY A 48 12.04 -8.48 15.83
CA GLY A 48 12.39 -9.57 14.91
C GLY A 48 11.19 -10.22 14.21
N ASN A 49 9.96 -9.83 14.54
CA ASN A 49 8.75 -10.27 13.85
C ASN A 49 8.37 -9.29 12.76
N LEU A 50 7.99 -9.83 11.61
CA LEU A 50 7.47 -9.05 10.50
C LEU A 50 5.94 -8.94 10.62
N ILE A 51 5.44 -7.72 10.78
CA ILE A 51 4.02 -7.44 10.92
C ILE A 51 3.52 -6.77 9.64
N ASN A 52 2.47 -7.36 9.04
CA ASN A 52 1.84 -6.86 7.83
C ASN A 52 0.44 -6.30 8.13
N HIS A 53 0.16 -5.11 7.62
CA HIS A 53 -1.15 -4.48 7.64
C HIS A 53 -1.63 -4.24 6.21
N ASP A 54 -2.67 -4.98 5.83
CA ASP A 54 -3.28 -4.88 4.50
C ASP A 54 -4.36 -3.81 4.48
N ILE A 55 -4.23 -2.90 3.52
CA ILE A 55 -5.20 -1.85 3.23
C ILE A 55 -6.04 -2.33 2.06
N LYS A 56 -7.34 -2.53 2.28
CA LYS A 56 -8.26 -3.04 1.27
C LYS A 56 -8.82 -1.91 0.40
N LYS A 57 -9.37 -2.29 -0.75
CA LYS A 57 -10.10 -1.40 -1.68
C LYS A 57 -11.22 -0.60 -1.01
N THR A 58 -11.78 -1.11 0.08
CA THR A 58 -12.87 -0.53 0.86
C THR A 58 -12.40 0.45 1.93
N ASP A 59 -11.11 0.45 2.25
CA ASP A 59 -10.58 1.18 3.38
C ASP A 59 -10.17 2.59 2.96
N GLN A 60 -10.18 3.49 3.94
CA GLN A 60 -9.51 4.79 3.85
C GLN A 60 -8.40 4.78 4.89
N ALA A 61 -7.17 5.06 4.46
CA ALA A 61 -6.01 5.02 5.33
C ALA A 61 -5.15 6.28 5.18
N TYR A 62 -4.66 6.77 6.32
CA TYR A 62 -3.68 7.82 6.41
C TYR A 62 -2.45 7.23 7.09
N ILE A 63 -1.26 7.55 6.58
CA ILE A 63 0.00 7.19 7.20
C ILE A 63 0.61 8.46 7.76
N THR A 64 0.63 8.56 9.09
CA THR A 64 1.17 9.70 9.83
C THR A 64 2.47 9.34 10.52
N THR A 65 3.44 10.26 10.54
CA THR A 65 4.63 10.12 11.38
C THR A 65 4.25 10.25 12.86
N LEU A 66 5.16 9.85 13.76
CA LEU A 66 5.01 10.11 15.20
C LEU A 66 4.94 11.60 15.54
N ALA A 67 5.49 12.46 14.68
CA ALA A 67 5.39 13.92 14.80
C ALA A 67 4.02 14.47 14.35
N GLY A 68 3.15 13.63 13.78
CA GLY A 68 1.82 14.00 13.32
C GLY A 68 1.73 14.37 11.84
N ASP A 69 2.83 14.34 11.09
CA ASP A 69 2.84 14.68 9.67
C ASP A 69 2.19 13.57 8.86
N THR A 70 1.23 13.90 7.98
CA THR A 70 0.69 12.91 7.03
C THR A 70 1.68 12.73 5.88
N VAL A 71 2.30 11.56 5.80
CA VAL A 71 3.26 11.21 4.74
C VAL A 71 2.55 10.72 3.48
N ARG A 72 1.45 9.98 3.66
CA ARG A 72 0.66 9.49 2.54
C ARG A 72 -0.78 9.24 2.91
N THR A 73 -1.66 9.46 1.94
CA THR A 73 -3.06 9.09 2.03
C THR A 73 -3.37 8.04 0.99
N VAL A 74 -4.01 6.95 1.41
CA VAL A 74 -4.58 5.94 0.54
C VAL A 74 -6.09 6.16 0.52
N CYS A 75 -6.56 6.89 -0.49
CA CYS A 75 -7.97 7.04 -0.78
C CYS A 75 -8.28 6.23 -2.05
N ARG A 76 -9.32 5.40 -2.02
CA ARG A 76 -10.10 5.19 -3.24
C ARG A 76 -11.26 6.16 -3.24
N GLY A 77 -11.33 7.00 -4.27
CA GLY A 77 -12.61 7.59 -4.66
C GLY A 77 -13.56 6.43 -4.91
N ARG A 78 -14.80 6.50 -4.38
CA ARG A 78 -15.84 5.53 -4.72
C ARG A 78 -15.80 5.36 -6.23
N SER A 79 -15.55 4.13 -6.71
CA SER A 79 -15.81 3.82 -8.11
C SER A 79 -17.30 4.01 -8.27
N VAL A 80 -17.71 5.16 -8.80
CA VAL A 80 -19.09 5.39 -9.22
C VAL A 80 -19.24 4.58 -10.50
N SER A 81 -19.35 3.28 -10.31
CA SER A 81 -19.79 2.33 -11.31
C SER A 81 -21.09 1.72 -10.78
N GLN A 82 -21.99 2.58 -10.30
CA GLN A 82 -23.41 2.26 -10.38
C GLN A 82 -23.81 2.56 -11.82
N ALA A 83 -23.86 1.49 -12.62
CA ALA A 83 -24.69 1.50 -13.80
C ALA A 83 -26.14 1.72 -13.34
N ALA A 84 -26.76 2.74 -13.90
CA ALA A 84 -28.21 2.86 -14.06
C ALA A 84 -28.44 3.34 -15.49
#